data_AF-A0A6N6VYX8-F1
#
_entry.id   AF-A0A6N6VYX8-F1
#
_cell.length_a   1.000
_cell.length_b   1.000
_cell.length_c   1.000
_cell.angle_alpha   90.00
_cell.angle_beta   90.00
_cell.angle_gamma   90.00
#
_symmetry.space_group_name_H-M   'P 1'
#
loop_
_entity.id
_entity.type
_entity.pdbx_description
1 polymer ?
#
loop_
_entity_poly.entity_id
_entity_poly.type
_entity_poly.pdbx_seq_one_letter_code
_entity_poly.pdbx_strand_id
1 'polypeptide(L)'
;MSRAKTDGRAMAKARASYVLELARGCSYISSALTPDTLKRTSAEVLGEFRELYGDRELGVFRKLLAEDLQRRDKQDAASAVVDFKFVG
;
A
#
# COMPACT_ATOMS: atom_id res chain seq x y z
N MET A 1 24.16 -8.61 -11.69
CA MET A 1 22.82 -9.26 -11.59
C MET A 1 22.36 -9.49 -10.14
N SER A 2 22.78 -8.67 -9.15
CA SER A 2 22.65 -9.04 -7.73
C SER A 2 21.64 -8.21 -6.92
N ARG A 3 21.25 -7.02 -7.39
CA ARG A 3 20.37 -6.11 -6.64
C ARG A 3 18.89 -6.53 -6.68
N ALA A 4 18.39 -6.91 -7.85
CA ALA A 4 17.00 -7.32 -8.04
C ALA A 4 16.59 -8.56 -7.20
N LYS A 5 17.50 -9.51 -6.96
CA LYS A 5 17.24 -10.71 -6.15
C LYS A 5 17.13 -10.37 -4.66
N THR A 6 17.96 -9.43 -4.18
CA THR A 6 17.93 -8.93 -2.80
C THR A 6 16.66 -8.12 -2.54
N ASP A 7 16.27 -7.27 -3.49
CA ASP A 7 15.03 -6.50 -3.42
C ASP A 7 13.82 -7.43 -3.35
N GLY A 8 13.77 -8.50 -4.17
CA GLY A 8 12.69 -9.50 -4.12
C GLY A 8 12.56 -10.23 -2.78
N ARG A 9 13.67 -10.64 -2.16
CA ARG A 9 13.65 -11.28 -0.84
C ARG A 9 13.20 -10.30 0.26
N ALA A 10 13.63 -9.04 0.20
CA ALA A 10 13.21 -8.01 1.13
C ALA A 10 11.71 -7.71 1.01
N MET A 11 11.18 -7.61 -0.22
CA MET A 11 9.74 -7.44 -0.47
C MET A 11 8.93 -8.64 0.05
N ALA A 12 9.40 -9.87 -0.18
CA ALA A 12 8.73 -11.07 0.34
C ALA A 12 8.71 -11.10 1.88
N LYS A 13 9.80 -10.70 2.52
CA LYS A 13 9.86 -10.57 3.99
C LYS A 13 8.88 -9.49 4.48
N ALA A 14 8.90 -8.30 3.89
CA ALA A 14 7.98 -7.22 4.24
C ALA A 14 6.51 -7.63 4.05
N ARG A 15 6.21 -8.37 2.97
CA ARG A 15 4.87 -8.90 2.73
C ARG A 15 4.40 -9.88 3.81
N ALA A 16 5.32 -10.69 4.34
CA ALA A 16 5.03 -11.56 5.47
C ALA A 16 4.88 -10.76 6.78
N SER A 17 5.70 -9.74 7.00
CA SER A 17 5.67 -8.89 8.19
C SER A 17 4.41 -8.02 8.28
N TYR A 18 3.87 -7.56 7.14
CA TYR A 18 2.73 -6.63 7.08
C TYR A 18 1.47 -7.26 6.49
N VAL A 19 1.33 -8.59 6.59
CA VAL A 19 0.26 -9.34 5.92
C VAL A 19 -1.14 -8.91 6.35
N LEU A 20 -1.31 -8.54 7.63
CA LEU A 20 -2.60 -8.12 8.18
C LEU A 20 -2.96 -6.71 7.72
N GLU A 21 -2.01 -5.80 7.75
CA GLU A 21 -2.14 -4.41 7.32
C GLU A 21 -2.43 -4.35 5.82
N LEU A 22 -1.75 -5.18 5.02
CA LEU A 22 -2.00 -5.31 3.59
C LEU A 22 -3.42 -5.84 3.32
N ALA A 23 -3.84 -6.89 4.02
CA ALA A 23 -5.18 -7.45 3.86
C ALA A 23 -6.27 -6.43 4.23
N ARG A 24 -6.12 -5.75 5.38
CA ARG A 24 -7.03 -4.71 5.87
C ARG A 24 -7.10 -3.53 4.89
N GLY A 25 -5.94 -2.97 4.54
CA GLY A 25 -5.85 -1.82 3.64
C GLY A 25 -6.41 -2.13 2.25
N CYS A 26 -6.05 -3.29 1.70
CA CYS A 26 -6.54 -3.70 0.38
C CYS A 26 -8.06 -3.89 0.39
N SER A 27 -8.63 -4.53 1.42
CA SER A 27 -10.07 -4.69 1.57
C SER A 27 -10.78 -3.34 1.68
N TYR A 28 -10.28 -2.45 2.54
CA TYR A 28 -10.90 -1.17 2.82
C TYR A 28 -10.89 -0.25 1.59
N ILE A 29 -9.73 -0.09 0.95
CA ILE A 29 -9.59 0.73 -0.26
C ILE A 29 -10.41 0.16 -1.42
N SER A 30 -10.44 -1.17 -1.59
CA SER A 30 -11.22 -1.81 -2.67
C SER A 30 -12.73 -1.60 -2.53
N SER A 31 -13.21 -1.26 -1.33
CA SER A 31 -14.62 -0.97 -1.05
C SER A 31 -15.03 0.47 -1.36
N ALA A 32 -14.07 1.35 -1.67
CA ALA A 32 -14.37 2.73 -2.05
C ALA A 32 -15.11 2.77 -3.39
N LEU A 33 -16.25 3.47 -3.42
CA LEU A 33 -17.13 3.55 -4.59
C LEU A 33 -17.00 4.88 -5.35
N THR A 34 -16.33 5.88 -4.76
CA THR A 34 -16.18 7.22 -5.34
C THR A 34 -14.73 7.69 -5.25
N PRO A 35 -14.30 8.62 -6.11
CA PRO A 35 -12.96 9.20 -6.03
C PRO A 35 -12.64 9.82 -4.67
N ASP A 36 -13.62 10.48 -4.03
CA ASP A 36 -13.44 11.08 -2.70
C ASP A 36 -13.28 10.04 -1.60
N THR A 37 -14.07 8.96 -1.64
CA THR A 37 -13.92 7.85 -0.68
C THR A 37 -12.62 7.10 -0.91
N LEU A 38 -12.15 6.98 -2.16
CA LEU A 38 -10.88 6.37 -2.48
C LEU A 38 -9.70 7.17 -1.93
N LYS A 39 -9.73 8.49 -2.09
CA LYS A 39 -8.70 9.39 -1.51
C LYS A 39 -8.68 9.30 0.01
N ARG A 40 -9.85 9.34 0.65
CA ARG A 40 -9.98 9.27 2.11
C ARG A 40 -9.46 7.94 2.66
N THR A 41 -9.96 6.82 2.15
CA THR A 41 -9.55 5.48 2.60
C THR A 41 -8.05 5.24 2.36
N SER A 42 -7.50 5.74 1.25
CA SER A 42 -6.05 5.68 1.00
C SER A 42 -5.25 6.52 2.01
N ALA A 43 -5.71 7.73 2.33
CA ALA A 43 -5.08 8.59 3.33
C ALA A 43 -5.08 7.95 4.72
N GLU A 44 -6.19 7.35 5.13
CA GLU A 44 -6.33 6.69 6.42
C GLU A 44 -5.40 5.47 6.51
N VAL A 45 -5.43 4.57 5.52
CA VAL A 45 -4.59 3.37 5.51
C VAL A 45 -3.09 3.71 5.52
N LEU A 46 -2.67 4.67 4.69
CA LEU A 46 -1.27 5.07 4.62
C LEU A 46 -0.86 5.88 5.86
N GLY A 47 -1.75 6.70 6.40
CA GLY A 47 -1.53 7.48 7.62
C GLY A 47 -1.34 6.59 8.84
N GLU A 48 -2.29 5.67 9.10
CA GLU A 48 -2.20 4.70 10.18
C GLU A 48 -0.92 3.87 10.09
N PHE A 49 -0.57 3.38 8.89
CA PHE A 49 0.66 2.61 8.71
C PHE A 49 1.91 3.44 8.99
N ARG A 50 1.95 4.70 8.52
CA ARG A 50 3.06 5.61 8.77
C ARG A 50 3.25 5.89 10.25
N GLU A 51 2.17 6.09 11.00
CA GLU A 51 2.24 6.36 12.44
C GLU A 51 2.82 5.17 13.23
N LEU A 52 2.52 3.94 12.78
CA LEU A 52 2.98 2.72 13.46
C LEU A 52 4.42 2.32 13.09
N TYR A 53 4.82 2.49 11.82
CA TYR A 53 6.07 1.91 11.29
C TYR A 53 7.05 2.96 10.72
N GLY A 54 6.61 4.20 10.55
CA GLY A 54 7.41 5.30 10.01
C GLY A 54 7.50 5.34 8.48
N ASP A 55 8.02 6.46 7.97
CA ASP A 55 8.10 6.75 6.52
C ASP A 55 8.95 5.76 5.72
N ARG A 56 9.96 5.16 6.36
CA ARG A 56 10.85 4.20 5.69
C ARG A 56 10.08 2.95 5.25
N GLU A 57 9.30 2.38 6.16
CA GLU A 57 8.53 1.17 5.90
C GLU A 57 7.28 1.48 5.07
N LEU A 58 6.73 2.70 5.21
CA LEU A 58 5.61 3.16 4.40
C LEU A 58 5.89 3.04 2.89
N GLY A 59 7.11 3.38 2.44
CA GLY A 59 7.48 3.26 1.03
C GLY A 59 7.37 1.82 0.50
N VAL A 60 7.74 0.84 1.32
CA VAL A 60 7.64 -0.59 1.00
C VAL A 60 6.18 -1.04 1.04
N PHE A 61 5.46 -0.68 2.09
CA PHE A 61 4.06 -1.02 2.26
C PHE A 61 3.19 -0.49 1.12
N ARG A 62 3.37 0.77 0.73
CA ARG A 62 2.66 1.41 -0.38
C ARG A 62 2.80 0.63 -1.68
N LYS A 63 4.02 0.15 -1.97
CA LYS A 63 4.30 -0.66 -3.16
C LYS A 63 3.56 -2.01 -3.12
N LEU A 64 3.67 -2.72 -2.00
CA LEU A 64 3.00 -4.01 -1.81
C LEU A 64 1.47 -3.89 -1.86
N LEU A 65 0.92 -2.82 -1.29
CA LEU A 65 -0.52 -2.54 -1.30
C LEU A 65 -1.03 -2.26 -2.72
N ALA A 66 -0.27 -1.50 -3.52
CA ALA A 66 -0.59 -1.27 -4.92
C ALA A 66 -0.55 -2.57 -5.74
N GLU A 67 0.45 -3.42 -5.55
CA GLU A 67 0.52 -4.76 -6.18
C GLU A 67 -0.67 -5.65 -5.79
N ASP A 68 -1.09 -5.60 -4.52
CA ASP A 68 -2.25 -6.35 -4.02
C ASP A 68 -3.56 -5.85 -4.64
N LEU A 69 -3.73 -4.54 -4.82
CA LEU A 69 -4.88 -3.93 -5.49
C LEU A 69 -4.91 -4.24 -6.99
N GLN A 70 -3.77 -4.20 -7.68
CA GLN A 70 -3.65 -4.57 -9.09
C GLN A 70 -4.06 -6.03 -9.32
N ARG A 71 -3.64 -6.96 -8.45
CA ARG A 71 -4.04 -8.37 -8.54
C ARG A 71 -5.54 -8.61 -8.30
N ARG A 72 -6.28 -7.61 -7.82
CA ARG A 72 -7.74 -7.63 -7.65
C ARG A 72 -8.48 -6.83 -8.73
N ASP A 73 -7.79 -6.47 -9.82
CA ASP A 73 -8.31 -5.61 -10.91
C ASP A 73 -8.77 -4.21 -10.43
N LYS A 74 -8.19 -3.71 -9.34
CA LYS A 74 -8.47 -2.37 -8.80
C LYS A 74 -7.37 -1.37 -9.21
N GLN A 75 -7.23 -1.14 -10.52
CA GLN A 75 -6.18 -0.27 -11.08
C GLN A 75 -6.26 1.18 -10.60
N ASP A 76 -7.46 1.76 -10.52
CA ASP A 76 -7.66 3.12 -10.02
C ASP A 76 -7.21 3.26 -8.56
N ALA A 77 -7.53 2.26 -7.74
CA ALA A 77 -7.11 2.22 -6.35
C ALA A 77 -5.60 2.06 -6.19
N ALA A 78 -4.98 1.21 -6.99
CA ALA A 78 -3.53 1.06 -7.00
C ALA A 78 -2.84 2.38 -7.37
N SER A 79 -3.36 3.09 -8.38
CA SER A 79 -2.83 4.39 -8.81
C SER A 79 -3.00 5.44 -7.72
N ALA A 80 -4.17 5.52 -7.08
CA ALA A 80 -4.42 6.43 -5.97
C ALA A 80 -3.45 6.21 -4.80
N VAL A 81 -3.13 4.95 -4.46
CA VAL A 81 -2.15 4.62 -3.41
C VAL A 81 -0.74 5.04 -3.80
N VAL A 82 -0.32 4.80 -5.05
CA VAL A 82 1.02 5.16 -5.55
C VAL A 82 1.21 6.68 -5.60
N ASP A 83 0.21 7.40 -6.11
CA ASP A 83 0.25 8.84 -6.31
C ASP A 83 -0.08 9.63 -5.04
N PHE A 84 -0.50 8.95 -3.96
CA PHE A 84 -0.82 9.58 -2.69
C PHE A 84 0.38 10.35 -2.14
N LYS A 85 0.11 11.60 -1.73
CA LYS A 85 1.05 12.47 -1.04
C LYS A 85 0.37 12.99 0.21
N PHE A 86 1.07 12.88 1.35
CA PHE A 86 0.64 13.59 2.54
C PHE A 86 0.75 15.10 2.26
N VAL A 87 -0.37 15.81 2.46
CA VAL A 87 -0.34 17.27 2.54
C VAL A 87 0.12 17.58 3.97
N GLY A 88 1.26 18.26 4.08
CA GLY A 88 1.81 18.72 5.35
C GLY A 88 1.02 19.87 5.94
#